data_AF-A0A7U2MS78-F1
#
_entry.id   AF-A0A7U2MS78-F1
#
_cell.length_a   1.000
_cell.length_b   1.000
_cell.length_c   1.000
_cell.angle_alpha   90.00
_cell.angle_beta   90.00
_cell.angle_gamma   90.00
#
_symmetry.space_group_name_H-M   'P 1'
#
loop_
_entity.id
_entity.type
_entity.pdbx_description
1 polymer ?
#
loop_
_entity_poly.entity_id
_entity_poly.type
_entity_poly.pdbx_seq_one_letter_code
_entity_poly.pdbx_strand_id
1 'polypeptide(L)'
;MYDNTDYDHVRFDPIWYGDYPGDEMPLEIAEYLGENLEYAHVHQMVGSSRTIFHMCGRPDVVRMIDDPAYVIDDEIVAVPIGCFPVSFLLSRYQDEGIFPWDHVPGLESGAVKKCSIPASVTETVAAQELKALYPFSRPVTSGETIKVVRVQHNRNFNKFEKDVTARFADGLLQRKDTLFRGLTLLALEKCLAFFLPVIRSTNADNEFGPGIYTTGDLATAKDYAGRAGAIMVFSTPDERPLNCWEPTGDEWRRLTARWLGLSLSDTDLSPAYYEADVIKGAMSADQSKGQRQNRFLTPGNIKQQAFVSYRGCESLRRELKAIIFIESSK
;
A
#
# COMPACT_ATOMS: atom_id res chain seq x y z
N MET A 1 -9.33 -0.50 27.00
CA MET A 1 -8.05 -1.08 26.57
C MET A 1 -8.23 -2.59 26.65
N TYR A 2 -8.33 -3.27 25.50
CA TYR A 2 -8.40 -4.73 25.49
C TYR A 2 -6.99 -5.26 25.75
N ASP A 3 -6.83 -5.96 26.86
CA ASP A 3 -5.60 -6.66 27.20
C ASP A 3 -5.53 -7.95 26.37
N ASN A 4 -4.93 -7.86 25.18
CA ASN A 4 -4.68 -9.00 24.27
C ASN A 4 -3.28 -9.58 24.51
N THR A 5 -2.91 -9.84 25.76
CA THR A 5 -1.58 -10.38 26.11
C THR A 5 -1.46 -11.89 25.96
N ASP A 6 -2.56 -12.62 25.80
CA ASP A 6 -2.53 -14.07 25.55
C ASP A 6 -3.08 -14.36 24.16
N TYR A 7 -2.18 -14.68 23.23
CA TYR A 7 -2.55 -15.15 21.91
C TYR A 7 -3.12 -16.57 22.05
N ASP A 8 -4.42 -16.70 21.82
CA ASP A 8 -5.12 -17.98 21.94
C ASP A 8 -4.82 -18.87 20.73
N HIS A 9 -3.75 -19.66 20.85
CA HIS A 9 -3.30 -20.65 19.86
C HIS A 9 -4.33 -21.75 19.56
N VAL A 10 -5.38 -21.90 20.39
CA VAL A 10 -6.46 -22.87 20.15
C VAL A 10 -7.50 -22.29 19.20
N ARG A 11 -7.66 -20.96 19.19
CA ARG A 11 -8.74 -20.27 18.47
C ARG A 11 -8.28 -19.51 17.24
N PHE A 12 -6.99 -19.20 17.13
CA PHE A 12 -6.41 -18.43 16.03
C PHE A 12 -5.21 -19.13 15.42
N ASP A 13 -5.14 -19.10 14.09
CA ASP A 13 -4.09 -19.74 13.32
C ASP A 13 -2.77 -18.96 13.41
N PRO A 14 -1.62 -19.63 13.60
CA PRO A 14 -0.33 -18.98 13.64
C PRO A 14 -0.06 -18.19 12.35
N ILE A 15 0.44 -16.97 12.51
CA ILE A 15 0.81 -16.07 11.42
C ILE A 15 2.30 -15.79 11.44
N TRP A 16 2.86 -15.43 10.29
CA TRP A 16 4.23 -14.94 10.21
C TRP A 16 4.27 -13.46 10.64
N TYR A 17 5.11 -13.15 11.63
CA TYR A 17 5.36 -11.78 12.10
C TYR A 17 6.84 -11.58 12.49
N GLY A 18 7.72 -11.60 11.48
CA GLY A 18 9.18 -11.62 11.66
C GLY A 18 9.73 -13.01 11.99
N ASP A 19 8.91 -13.86 12.60
CA ASP A 19 9.12 -15.30 12.74
C ASP A 19 7.78 -16.03 12.66
N TYR A 20 7.79 -17.34 12.44
CA TYR A 20 6.59 -18.18 12.43
C TYR A 20 6.57 -19.10 13.66
N PRO A 21 5.55 -18.99 14.54
CA PRO A 21 5.55 -19.69 15.81
C PRO A 21 5.08 -21.16 15.73
N GLY A 22 4.62 -21.62 14.56
CA GLY A 22 4.21 -23.02 14.35
C GLY A 22 5.37 -23.91 13.89
N ASP A 23 5.19 -25.23 14.04
CA ASP A 23 6.22 -26.21 13.66
C ASP A 23 6.51 -26.23 12.16
N GLU A 24 5.48 -26.01 11.33
CA GLU A 24 5.58 -25.96 9.88
C GLU A 24 4.75 -24.78 9.34
N MET A 25 5.37 -23.97 8.49
CA MET A 25 4.70 -22.82 7.86
C MET A 25 3.78 -23.30 6.72
N PRO A 26 2.48 -22.94 6.74
CA PRO A 26 1.55 -23.27 5.66
C PRO A 26 2.04 -22.76 4.31
N LEU A 27 1.83 -23.56 3.26
CA LEU A 27 2.23 -23.24 1.89
C LEU A 27 1.71 -21.86 1.46
N GLU A 28 0.49 -21.51 1.83
CA GLU A 28 -0.14 -20.24 1.46
C GLU A 28 0.60 -19.02 2.04
N ILE A 29 1.16 -19.15 3.26
CA ILE A 29 1.98 -18.10 3.88
C ILE A 29 3.37 -18.08 3.21
N ALA A 30 3.95 -19.26 2.98
CA ALA A 30 5.25 -19.39 2.31
C ALA A 30 5.24 -18.84 0.88
N GLU A 31 4.13 -18.96 0.14
CA GLU A 31 3.98 -18.40 -1.21
C GLU A 31 4.14 -16.88 -1.26
N TYR A 32 3.65 -16.17 -0.25
CA TYR A 32 3.85 -14.71 -0.12
C TYR A 32 5.30 -14.39 0.23
N LEU A 33 5.91 -15.14 1.16
CA LEU A 33 7.26 -14.88 1.65
C LEU A 33 8.36 -15.28 0.67
N GLY A 34 8.04 -16.10 -0.35
CA GLY A 34 8.99 -16.60 -1.32
C GLY A 34 9.89 -17.72 -0.79
N GLU A 35 10.68 -18.30 -1.70
CA GLU A 35 11.64 -19.34 -1.33
C GLU A 35 12.69 -18.76 -0.37
N ASN A 36 12.95 -19.46 0.74
CA ASN A 36 13.89 -19.02 1.78
C ASN A 36 13.60 -17.60 2.33
N LEU A 37 12.33 -17.18 2.37
CA LEU A 37 11.89 -15.89 2.92
C LEU A 37 12.43 -14.66 2.16
N GLU A 38 12.71 -14.79 0.86
CA GLU A 38 13.20 -13.70 -0.02
C GLU A 38 12.37 -12.41 0.13
N TYR A 39 11.05 -12.51 0.24
CA TYR A 39 10.11 -11.39 0.34
C TYR A 39 9.65 -11.07 1.76
N ALA A 40 10.21 -11.71 2.79
CA ALA A 40 9.88 -11.37 4.17
C ALA A 40 10.11 -9.88 4.50
N HIS A 41 11.08 -9.25 3.84
CA HIS A 41 11.44 -7.85 4.08
C HIS A 41 10.42 -6.83 3.54
N VAL A 42 9.52 -7.22 2.63
CA VAL A 42 8.45 -6.34 2.10
C VAL A 42 7.14 -6.44 2.88
N HIS A 43 7.04 -7.42 3.78
CA HIS A 43 5.83 -7.68 4.55
C HIS A 43 6.01 -7.35 6.03
N GLN A 44 4.98 -6.78 6.63
CA GLN A 44 4.89 -6.63 8.07
C GLN A 44 4.29 -7.86 8.74
N MET A 45 3.24 -8.46 8.17
CA MET A 45 2.58 -9.66 8.70
C MET A 45 2.02 -10.47 7.53
N VAL A 46 2.05 -11.80 7.62
CA VAL A 46 1.41 -12.69 6.64
C VAL A 46 0.65 -13.79 7.36
N GLY A 47 -0.65 -13.92 7.08
CA GLY A 47 -1.49 -14.97 7.65
C GLY A 47 -2.98 -14.65 7.60
N SER A 48 -3.78 -15.39 8.37
CA SER A 48 -5.24 -15.22 8.45
C SER A 48 -5.62 -13.78 8.81
N SER A 49 -6.51 -13.19 8.01
CA SER A 49 -7.02 -11.83 8.23
C SER A 49 -7.73 -11.73 9.58
N ARG A 50 -8.49 -12.78 9.95
CA ARG A 50 -9.14 -12.94 11.26
C ARG A 50 -8.13 -12.87 12.41
N THR A 51 -7.02 -13.60 12.30
CA THR A 51 -5.97 -13.59 13.32
C THR A 51 -5.28 -12.23 13.42
N ILE A 52 -4.99 -11.58 12.29
CA ILE A 52 -4.39 -10.24 12.26
C ILE A 52 -5.28 -9.21 12.97
N PHE A 53 -6.60 -9.22 12.71
CA PHE A 53 -7.54 -8.33 13.42
C PHE A 53 -7.60 -8.62 14.91
N HIS A 54 -7.63 -9.89 15.31
CA HIS A 54 -7.59 -10.27 16.72
C HIS A 54 -6.32 -9.72 17.39
N MET A 55 -5.15 -10.03 16.84
CA MET A 55 -3.87 -9.57 17.37
C MET A 55 -3.84 -8.05 17.51
N CYS A 56 -4.34 -7.31 16.52
CA CYS A 56 -4.39 -5.86 16.53
C CYS A 56 -5.60 -5.25 17.27
N GLY A 57 -6.29 -6.01 18.13
CA GLY A 57 -7.28 -5.47 19.06
C GLY A 57 -8.63 -5.14 18.43
N ARG A 58 -9.02 -5.84 17.37
CA ARG A 58 -10.30 -5.67 16.67
C ARG A 58 -11.21 -6.91 16.74
N PRO A 59 -11.63 -7.33 17.96
CA PRO A 59 -12.54 -8.47 18.13
C PRO A 59 -13.94 -8.20 17.53
N ASP A 60 -14.29 -6.94 17.28
CA ASP A 60 -15.49 -6.55 16.55
C ASP A 60 -15.47 -7.02 15.10
N VAL A 61 -14.32 -6.87 14.42
CA VAL A 61 -14.16 -7.33 13.03
C VAL A 61 -14.07 -8.86 12.96
N VAL A 62 -13.41 -9.49 13.94
CA VAL A 62 -13.36 -10.97 14.05
C VAL A 62 -14.77 -11.56 14.10
N ARG A 63 -15.68 -10.98 14.89
CA ARG A 63 -17.07 -11.42 14.94
C ARG A 63 -17.80 -11.27 13.61
N MET A 64 -17.47 -10.26 12.81
CA MET A 64 -18.06 -10.09 11.48
C MET A 64 -17.54 -11.14 10.50
N ILE A 65 -16.27 -11.53 10.59
CA ILE A 65 -15.69 -12.61 9.77
C ILE A 65 -16.31 -13.97 10.16
N ASP A 66 -16.52 -14.21 11.46
CA ASP A 66 -17.11 -15.45 11.96
C ASP A 66 -18.64 -15.56 11.70
N ASP A 67 -19.31 -14.47 11.33
CA ASP A 67 -20.77 -14.42 11.18
C ASP A 67 -21.17 -14.58 9.71
N PRO A 68 -21.91 -15.66 9.35
CA PRO A 68 -22.30 -15.97 7.97
C PRO A 68 -23.24 -14.93 7.34
N ALA A 69 -23.77 -13.97 8.11
CA ALA A 69 -24.55 -12.85 7.57
C ALA A 69 -23.67 -11.83 6.82
N TYR A 70 -22.35 -11.83 7.04
CA TYR A 70 -21.41 -10.94 6.35
C TYR A 70 -20.66 -11.67 5.23
N VAL A 71 -20.22 -10.89 4.24
CA VAL A 71 -19.49 -11.38 3.05
C VAL A 71 -17.97 -11.30 3.23
N ILE A 72 -17.48 -11.11 4.46
CA ILE A 72 -16.05 -10.99 4.74
C ILE A 72 -15.51 -12.39 5.04
N ASP A 73 -14.71 -12.93 4.13
CA ASP A 73 -14.06 -14.23 4.33
C ASP A 73 -12.80 -14.11 5.21
N ASP A 74 -12.49 -15.18 5.96
CA ASP A 74 -11.15 -15.35 6.50
C ASP A 74 -10.21 -15.77 5.37
N GLU A 75 -9.23 -14.94 5.07
CA GLU A 75 -8.30 -15.15 3.97
C GLU A 75 -6.86 -14.95 4.46
N ILE A 76 -5.92 -15.67 3.86
CA ILE A 76 -4.49 -15.40 4.05
C ILE A 76 -4.15 -14.10 3.32
N VAL A 77 -3.71 -13.10 4.09
CA VAL A 77 -3.33 -11.78 3.61
C VAL A 77 -1.90 -11.47 3.97
N ALA A 78 -1.22 -10.75 3.09
CA ALA A 78 0.05 -10.11 3.38
C ALA A 78 -0.20 -8.62 3.63
N VAL A 79 0.25 -8.13 4.78
CA VAL A 79 0.24 -6.71 5.12
C VAL A 79 1.59 -6.14 4.70
N PRO A 80 1.65 -5.13 3.82
CA PRO A 80 2.90 -4.51 3.41
C PRO A 80 3.68 -3.92 4.60
N ILE A 81 4.99 -3.82 4.46
CA ILE A 81 5.82 -3.03 5.38
C ILE A 81 5.38 -1.56 5.36
N GLY A 82 5.52 -0.86 6.49
CA GLY A 82 5.11 0.53 6.61
C GLY A 82 3.58 0.74 6.61
N CYS A 83 2.79 -0.33 6.79
CA CYS A 83 1.35 -0.25 6.96
C CYS A 83 0.90 -0.58 8.38
N PHE A 84 -0.12 0.12 8.86
CA PHE A 84 -0.83 -0.34 10.05
C PHE A 84 -1.85 -1.43 9.64
N PRO A 85 -1.72 -2.68 10.14
CA PRO A 85 -2.47 -3.82 9.61
C PRO A 85 -3.99 -3.62 9.55
N VAL A 86 -4.56 -3.04 10.61
CA VAL A 86 -6.02 -2.82 10.71
C VAL A 86 -6.48 -1.77 9.71
N SER A 87 -5.78 -0.65 9.60
CA SER A 87 -6.14 0.43 8.66
C SER A 87 -6.02 -0.02 7.21
N PHE A 88 -4.96 -0.75 6.90
CA PHE A 88 -4.73 -1.31 5.57
C PHE A 88 -5.88 -2.24 5.15
N LEU A 89 -6.19 -3.24 5.98
CA LEU A 89 -7.23 -4.23 5.66
C LEU A 89 -8.63 -3.62 5.62
N LEU A 90 -8.98 -2.73 6.56
CA LEU A 90 -10.29 -2.08 6.54
C LEU A 90 -10.47 -1.17 5.33
N SER A 91 -9.42 -0.44 4.93
CA SER A 91 -9.47 0.40 3.73
C SER A 91 -9.64 -0.45 2.47
N ARG A 92 -9.00 -1.63 2.41
CA ARG A 92 -9.22 -2.59 1.32
C ARG A 92 -10.66 -3.10 1.30
N TYR A 93 -11.18 -3.59 2.43
CA TYR A 93 -12.55 -4.11 2.52
C TYR A 93 -13.62 -3.05 2.25
N GLN A 94 -13.34 -1.79 2.60
CA GLN A 94 -14.15 -0.65 2.20
C GLN A 94 -14.18 -0.50 0.68
N ASP A 95 -13.00 -0.44 0.05
CA ASP A 95 -12.87 -0.22 -1.39
C ASP A 95 -13.44 -1.41 -2.20
N GLU A 96 -13.44 -2.62 -1.64
CA GLU A 96 -14.09 -3.82 -2.19
C GLU A 96 -15.63 -3.82 -1.98
N GLY A 97 -16.15 -2.97 -1.09
CA GLY A 97 -17.58 -2.88 -0.76
C GLY A 97 -18.11 -4.03 0.10
N ILE A 98 -17.22 -4.75 0.80
CA ILE A 98 -17.57 -5.91 1.63
C ILE A 98 -17.65 -5.60 3.12
N PHE A 99 -17.12 -4.44 3.55
CA PHE A 99 -17.17 -4.04 4.96
C PHE A 99 -18.43 -3.21 5.28
N PRO A 100 -19.20 -3.57 6.31
CA PRO A 100 -20.44 -2.89 6.70
C PRO A 100 -20.15 -1.71 7.65
N TRP A 101 -19.64 -0.61 7.11
CA TRP A 101 -19.19 0.59 7.87
C TRP A 101 -20.24 1.14 8.84
N ASP A 102 -21.52 1.06 8.47
CA ASP A 102 -22.66 1.57 9.26
C ASP A 102 -22.77 0.92 10.65
N HIS A 103 -22.15 -0.25 10.84
CA HIS A 103 -22.24 -1.04 12.06
C HIS A 103 -21.04 -0.87 13.00
N VAL A 104 -20.02 -0.09 12.64
CA VAL A 104 -18.85 0.14 13.50
C VAL A 104 -18.87 1.56 14.07
N PRO A 105 -19.08 1.72 15.39
CA PRO A 105 -19.07 3.03 16.04
C PRO A 105 -17.78 3.80 15.78
N GLY A 106 -17.88 5.05 15.33
CA GLY A 106 -16.75 5.95 15.11
C GLY A 106 -16.15 5.95 13.69
N LEU A 107 -16.73 5.22 12.75
CA LEU A 107 -16.32 5.21 11.34
C LEU A 107 -17.41 5.87 10.48
N GLU A 108 -17.04 6.86 9.65
CA GLU A 108 -17.99 7.57 8.80
C GLU A 108 -18.57 6.64 7.72
N SER A 109 -19.91 6.56 7.69
CA SER A 109 -20.67 5.80 6.70
C SER A 109 -20.74 6.54 5.36
N GLY A 110 -20.60 5.80 4.26
CA GLY A 110 -20.83 6.31 2.91
C GLY A 110 -20.88 5.19 1.87
N ALA A 111 -21.71 5.35 0.84
CA ALA A 111 -21.77 4.41 -0.27
C ALA A 111 -20.43 4.37 -1.01
N VAL A 112 -19.77 3.21 -1.03
CA VAL A 112 -18.53 3.02 -1.77
C VAL A 112 -18.86 2.51 -3.17
N LYS A 113 -18.55 3.31 -4.19
CA LYS A 113 -18.63 2.87 -5.59
C LYS A 113 -17.55 1.82 -5.82
N LYS A 114 -17.96 0.60 -6.19
CA LYS A 114 -17.04 -0.44 -6.65
C LYS A 114 -16.41 -0.02 -7.97
N CYS A 115 -15.10 0.19 -7.98
CA CYS A 115 -14.35 0.47 -9.20
C CYS A 115 -13.97 -0.85 -9.89
N SER A 116 -13.97 -0.85 -11.22
CA SER A 116 -13.59 -2.02 -12.03
C SER A 116 -12.50 -1.63 -13.03
N ILE A 117 -11.75 -2.64 -13.48
CA ILE A 117 -10.77 -2.47 -14.55
C ILE A 117 -11.54 -2.14 -15.84
N PRO A 118 -11.21 -1.05 -16.56
CA PRO A 118 -11.89 -0.71 -17.80
C PRO A 118 -11.84 -1.86 -18.81
N ALA A 119 -12.96 -2.12 -19.51
CA ALA A 119 -13.07 -3.23 -20.45
C ALA A 119 -12.07 -3.13 -21.63
N SER A 120 -11.59 -1.92 -21.94
CA SER A 120 -10.57 -1.69 -22.96
C SER A 120 -9.18 -2.16 -22.54
N VAL A 121 -8.93 -2.43 -21.25
CA VAL A 121 -7.63 -2.91 -20.76
C VAL A 121 -7.60 -4.43 -20.84
N THR A 122 -6.72 -4.96 -21.70
CA THR A 122 -6.56 -6.38 -21.97
C THR A 122 -5.22 -6.91 -21.43
N GLU A 123 -4.94 -8.19 -21.64
CA GLU A 123 -3.69 -8.84 -21.21
C GLU A 123 -2.44 -8.40 -22.01
N THR A 124 -2.65 -7.66 -23.10
CA THR A 124 -1.57 -7.12 -23.94
C THR A 124 -1.34 -5.65 -23.63
N VAL A 125 -0.08 -5.24 -23.56
CA VAL A 125 0.27 -3.83 -23.36
C VAL A 125 -0.24 -2.99 -24.52
N ALA A 126 -1.07 -2.00 -24.23
CA ALA A 126 -1.59 -1.04 -25.21
C ALA A 126 -1.43 0.39 -24.69
N ALA A 127 -1.17 1.34 -25.60
CA ALA A 127 -1.22 2.76 -25.26
C ALA A 127 -2.68 3.25 -25.34
N GLN A 128 -3.19 3.85 -24.27
CA GLN A 128 -4.55 4.39 -24.21
C GLN A 128 -4.54 5.81 -23.68
N GLU A 129 -5.45 6.64 -24.18
CA GLU A 129 -5.68 7.96 -23.61
C GLU A 129 -6.25 7.82 -22.19
N LEU A 130 -5.77 8.66 -21.27
CA LEU A 130 -6.20 8.58 -19.87
C LEU A 130 -7.72 8.77 -19.71
N LYS A 131 -8.32 9.63 -20.55
CA LYS A 131 -9.77 9.87 -20.59
C LYS A 131 -10.57 8.67 -21.09
N ALA A 132 -9.96 7.80 -21.90
CA ALA A 132 -10.60 6.57 -22.37
C ALA A 132 -10.66 5.51 -21.26
N LEU A 133 -9.73 5.56 -20.30
CA LEU A 133 -9.73 4.67 -19.12
C LEU A 133 -10.74 5.14 -18.07
N TYR A 134 -10.66 6.42 -17.69
CA TYR A 134 -11.58 7.05 -16.74
C TYR A 134 -12.00 8.44 -17.26
N PRO A 135 -13.30 8.70 -17.53
CA PRO A 135 -13.75 9.93 -18.17
C PRO A 135 -13.40 11.23 -17.43
N PHE A 136 -13.28 11.18 -16.10
CA PHE A 136 -12.95 12.33 -15.28
C PHE A 136 -11.44 12.56 -15.12
N SER A 137 -10.61 11.76 -15.78
CA SER A 137 -9.16 11.91 -15.71
C SER A 137 -8.69 13.23 -16.32
N ARG A 138 -7.69 13.83 -15.67
CA ARG A 138 -7.04 15.06 -16.16
C ARG A 138 -5.73 14.72 -16.87
N PRO A 139 -5.66 14.85 -18.20
CA PRO A 139 -4.40 14.71 -18.92
C PRO A 139 -3.49 15.92 -18.67
N VAL A 140 -2.18 15.71 -18.69
CA VAL A 140 -1.17 16.78 -18.62
C VAL A 140 -1.10 17.51 -19.96
N THR A 141 -1.12 16.75 -21.05
CA THR A 141 -1.02 17.25 -22.41
C THR A 141 -2.15 16.72 -23.28
N SER A 142 -2.53 17.45 -24.32
CA SER A 142 -3.50 16.96 -25.30
C SER A 142 -2.98 15.68 -25.97
N GLY A 143 -3.81 14.65 -26.08
CA GLY A 143 -3.43 13.36 -26.66
C GLY A 143 -2.46 12.53 -25.82
N GLU A 144 -2.31 12.83 -24.52
CA GLU A 144 -1.51 12.00 -23.62
C GLU A 144 -2.02 10.56 -23.61
N THR A 145 -1.14 9.63 -23.94
CA THR A 145 -1.38 8.19 -23.85
C THR A 145 -0.47 7.56 -22.82
N ILE A 146 -0.99 6.58 -22.10
CA ILE A 146 -0.25 5.79 -21.12
C ILE A 146 -0.34 4.32 -21.49
N LYS A 147 0.72 3.56 -21.18
CA LYS A 147 0.69 2.12 -21.37
C LYS A 147 -0.20 1.49 -20.31
N VAL A 148 -1.09 0.60 -20.72
CA VAL A 148 -1.93 -0.14 -19.80
C VAL A 148 -1.91 -1.62 -20.12
N VAL A 149 -2.05 -2.43 -19.08
CA VAL A 149 -2.16 -3.88 -19.20
C VAL A 149 -2.91 -4.46 -18.01
N ARG A 150 -3.65 -5.53 -18.26
CA ARG A 150 -4.30 -6.37 -17.24
C ARG A 150 -3.44 -7.59 -16.99
N VAL A 151 -3.21 -7.91 -15.72
CA VAL A 151 -2.44 -9.08 -15.31
C VAL A 151 -3.20 -9.82 -14.22
N GLN A 152 -3.07 -11.15 -14.21
CA GLN A 152 -3.63 -11.96 -13.14
C GLN A 152 -2.80 -11.79 -11.87
N HIS A 153 -3.48 -11.75 -10.73
CA HIS A 153 -2.83 -11.83 -9.43
C HIS A 153 -2.08 -13.16 -9.32
N ASN A 154 -0.88 -13.10 -8.73
CA ASN A 154 -0.14 -14.27 -8.28
C ASN A 154 0.39 -13.98 -6.87
N ARG A 155 0.20 -14.93 -5.95
CA ARG A 155 0.73 -14.83 -4.58
C ARG A 155 2.25 -14.92 -4.58
N ASN A 156 2.80 -15.76 -5.44
CA ASN A 156 4.24 -15.87 -5.65
C ASN A 156 4.73 -14.66 -6.48
N PHE A 157 5.45 -13.75 -5.83
CA PHE A 157 5.92 -12.53 -6.48
C PHE A 157 6.87 -12.80 -7.64
N ASN A 158 7.79 -13.76 -7.53
CA ASN A 158 8.70 -14.14 -8.63
C ASN A 158 7.94 -14.48 -9.92
N LYS A 159 6.83 -15.22 -9.81
CA LYS A 159 5.95 -15.53 -10.96
C LYS A 159 5.26 -14.26 -11.47
N PHE A 160 4.70 -13.45 -10.56
CA PHE A 160 4.07 -12.17 -10.93
C PHE A 160 5.04 -11.25 -11.68
N GLU A 161 6.23 -11.01 -11.12
CA GLU A 161 7.25 -10.13 -11.67
C GLU A 161 7.69 -10.60 -13.04
N LYS A 162 7.98 -11.89 -13.21
CA LYS A 162 8.36 -12.47 -14.50
C LYS A 162 7.26 -12.27 -15.55
N ASP A 163 6.01 -12.54 -15.20
CA ASP A 163 4.86 -12.42 -16.10
C ASP A 163 4.59 -10.96 -16.49
N VAL A 164 4.76 -10.02 -15.56
CA VAL A 164 4.57 -8.58 -15.81
C VAL A 164 5.74 -8.02 -16.63
N THR A 165 6.97 -8.35 -16.25
CA THR A 165 8.20 -7.98 -16.98
C THR A 165 8.15 -8.42 -18.43
N ALA A 166 7.73 -9.67 -18.69
CA ALA A 166 7.64 -10.21 -20.05
C ALA A 166 6.67 -9.44 -20.94
N ARG A 167 5.67 -8.75 -20.38
CA ARG A 167 4.71 -7.93 -21.13
C ARG A 167 5.30 -6.58 -21.55
N PHE A 168 6.29 -6.04 -20.83
CA PHE A 168 6.94 -4.76 -21.14
C PHE A 168 8.29 -4.97 -21.86
N ALA A 169 8.22 -5.32 -23.14
CA ALA A 169 9.40 -5.62 -23.96
C ALA A 169 10.37 -4.42 -24.16
N ASP A 170 9.95 -3.19 -23.85
CA ASP A 170 10.77 -1.98 -23.96
C ASP A 170 11.68 -1.72 -22.74
N GLY A 171 11.70 -2.64 -21.79
CA GLY A 171 12.57 -2.55 -20.63
C GLY A 171 12.10 -1.55 -19.57
N LEU A 172 10.86 -1.05 -19.66
CA LEU A 172 10.36 0.03 -18.79
C LEU A 172 10.48 -0.31 -17.30
N LEU A 173 10.17 -1.55 -16.91
CA LEU A 173 10.11 -1.96 -15.51
C LEU A 173 11.50 -2.30 -14.92
N GLN A 174 12.51 -2.48 -15.77
CA GLN A 174 13.87 -2.85 -15.38
C GLN A 174 14.80 -1.64 -15.26
N ARG A 175 14.30 -0.43 -15.56
CA ARG A 175 15.11 0.78 -15.45
C ARG A 175 15.30 1.15 -13.98
N LYS A 176 16.51 1.59 -13.64
CA LYS A 176 16.86 2.00 -12.27
C LYS A 176 16.15 3.29 -11.81
N ASP A 177 15.67 4.08 -12.76
CA ASP A 177 14.90 5.31 -12.57
C ASP A 177 13.39 5.07 -12.67
N THR A 178 12.91 3.88 -12.29
CA THR A 178 11.48 3.56 -12.25
C THR A 178 10.97 3.68 -10.83
N LEU A 179 9.84 4.36 -10.68
CA LEU A 179 9.09 4.44 -9.42
C LEU A 179 7.73 3.77 -9.58
N PHE A 180 7.31 3.05 -8.55
CA PHE A 180 6.07 2.30 -8.51
C PHE A 180 5.17 2.83 -7.39
N ARG A 181 3.86 2.81 -7.63
CA ARG A 181 2.84 3.06 -6.61
C ARG A 181 1.76 2.00 -6.72
N GLY A 182 1.66 1.15 -5.70
CA GLY A 182 0.52 0.27 -5.50
C GLY A 182 -0.67 1.00 -4.90
N LEU A 183 -1.87 0.72 -5.39
CA LEU A 183 -3.10 1.28 -4.85
C LEU A 183 -4.34 0.50 -5.29
N THR A 184 -5.46 0.71 -4.60
CA THR A 184 -6.77 0.16 -5.01
C THR A 184 -7.28 0.84 -6.29
N LEU A 185 -8.22 0.20 -6.98
CA LEU A 185 -8.85 0.79 -8.18
C LEU A 185 -9.59 2.10 -7.87
N LEU A 186 -10.19 2.23 -6.69
CA LEU A 186 -10.85 3.47 -6.26
C LEU A 186 -9.83 4.59 -6.01
N ALA A 187 -8.72 4.27 -5.35
CA ALA A 187 -7.63 5.22 -5.16
C ALA A 187 -7.02 5.63 -6.51
N LEU A 188 -6.92 4.71 -7.47
CA LEU A 188 -6.46 5.00 -8.83
C LEU A 188 -7.40 5.99 -9.53
N GLU A 189 -8.71 5.71 -9.59
CA GLU A 189 -9.69 6.60 -10.23
C GLU A 189 -9.63 8.01 -9.62
N LYS A 190 -9.57 8.11 -8.29
CA LYS A 190 -9.40 9.39 -7.57
C LYS A 190 -8.08 10.08 -7.91
N CYS A 191 -6.98 9.32 -7.96
CA CYS A 191 -5.67 9.85 -8.30
C CYS A 191 -5.61 10.35 -9.75
N LEU A 192 -6.27 9.70 -10.70
CA LEU A 192 -6.27 10.16 -12.10
C LEU A 192 -7.19 11.38 -12.33
N ALA A 193 -8.24 11.53 -11.52
CA ALA A 193 -9.17 12.65 -11.62
C ALA A 193 -8.56 14.00 -11.20
N PHE A 194 -7.61 14.02 -10.25
CA PHE A 194 -7.02 15.27 -9.76
C PHE A 194 -5.53 15.23 -9.43
N PHE A 195 -4.94 14.03 -9.34
CA PHE A 195 -3.53 13.78 -9.03
C PHE A 195 -3.01 14.55 -7.82
N LEU A 196 -3.81 14.55 -6.76
CA LEU A 196 -3.42 15.04 -5.45
C LEU A 196 -3.35 13.89 -4.46
N PRO A 197 -2.61 14.08 -3.34
CA PRO A 197 -2.64 13.14 -2.23
C PRO A 197 -4.08 12.90 -1.78
N VAL A 198 -4.48 11.62 -1.74
CA VAL A 198 -5.76 11.26 -1.12
C VAL A 198 -5.51 11.20 0.37
N ILE A 199 -5.89 12.27 1.07
CA ILE A 199 -5.84 12.33 2.53
C ILE A 199 -7.04 11.52 3.05
N ARG A 200 -6.80 10.28 3.49
CA ARG A 200 -7.79 9.57 4.33
C ARG A 200 -7.41 9.77 5.79
N SER A 201 -8.41 10.03 6.63
CA SER A 201 -8.26 10.06 8.10
C SER A 201 -7.79 8.72 8.68
N THR A 202 -7.90 7.64 7.90
CA THR A 202 -7.47 6.28 8.25
C THR A 202 -6.12 5.87 7.66
N ASN A 203 -5.45 6.70 6.83
CA ASN A 203 -4.15 6.37 6.25
C ASN A 203 -3.04 6.47 7.31
N ALA A 204 -2.98 5.47 8.17
CA ALA A 204 -1.90 5.24 9.12
C ALA A 204 -0.57 4.91 8.42
N ASP A 205 -0.55 4.83 7.09
CA ASP A 205 0.62 4.46 6.29
C ASP A 205 1.38 5.71 5.79
N ASN A 206 0.91 6.93 6.10
CA ASN A 206 1.51 8.19 5.68
C ASN A 206 2.64 8.62 6.62
N GLU A 207 3.71 7.82 6.74
CA GLU A 207 4.81 8.05 7.69
C GLU A 207 5.55 9.40 7.50
N PHE A 208 5.46 9.99 6.30
CA PHE A 208 6.05 11.29 5.95
C PHE A 208 4.98 12.38 5.74
N GLY A 209 3.73 12.13 6.16
CA GLY A 209 2.61 13.04 6.01
C GLY A 209 1.85 12.91 4.69
N PRO A 210 0.89 13.81 4.42
CA PRO A 210 0.09 13.81 3.20
C PRO A 210 0.97 13.90 1.95
N GLY A 211 0.88 12.89 1.08
CA GLY A 211 1.66 12.86 -0.15
C GLY A 211 1.22 11.76 -1.11
N ILE A 212 1.80 11.78 -2.30
CA ILE A 212 1.78 10.62 -3.21
C ILE A 212 3.05 9.81 -2.94
N TYR A 213 2.89 8.61 -2.40
CA TYR A 213 3.98 7.72 -2.07
C TYR A 213 4.33 6.81 -3.25
N THR A 214 5.63 6.64 -3.47
CA THR A 214 6.19 5.76 -4.49
C THR A 214 7.42 5.03 -3.93
N THR A 215 7.78 3.91 -4.54
CA THR A 215 8.93 3.10 -4.16
C THR A 215 9.66 2.63 -5.42
N GLY A 216 10.97 2.40 -5.33
CA GLY A 216 11.73 1.73 -6.40
C GLY A 216 11.53 0.21 -6.43
N ASP A 217 10.84 -0.34 -5.42
CA ASP A 217 10.66 -1.78 -5.24
C ASP A 217 9.28 -2.24 -5.76
N LEU A 218 9.28 -3.06 -6.80
CA LEU A 218 8.04 -3.55 -7.43
C LEU A 218 7.26 -4.48 -6.51
N ALA A 219 7.93 -5.27 -5.66
CA ALA A 219 7.30 -6.16 -4.69
C ALA A 219 6.45 -5.39 -3.68
N THR A 220 7.03 -4.35 -3.08
CA THR A 220 6.34 -3.43 -2.18
C THR A 220 5.12 -2.82 -2.88
N ALA A 221 5.27 -2.27 -4.09
CA ALA A 221 4.13 -1.71 -4.82
C ALA A 221 3.06 -2.77 -5.15
N LYS A 222 3.45 -4.01 -5.45
CA LYS A 222 2.51 -5.11 -5.68
C LYS A 222 1.70 -5.45 -4.43
N ASP A 223 2.27 -5.35 -3.25
CA ASP A 223 1.56 -5.58 -1.99
C ASP A 223 0.54 -4.49 -1.69
N TYR A 224 0.94 -3.23 -1.85
CA TYR A 224 0.01 -2.09 -1.71
C TYR A 224 -1.15 -2.14 -2.72
N ALA A 225 -0.92 -2.71 -3.91
CA ALA A 225 -1.98 -2.92 -4.90
C ALA A 225 -2.91 -4.10 -4.54
N GLY A 226 -2.48 -5.01 -3.67
CA GLY A 226 -3.25 -6.17 -3.22
C GLY A 226 -3.58 -7.16 -4.35
N ARG A 227 -4.68 -7.90 -4.18
CA ARG A 227 -5.18 -8.90 -5.14
C ARG A 227 -5.99 -8.32 -6.30
N ALA A 228 -6.56 -7.13 -6.11
CA ALA A 228 -7.49 -6.49 -7.04
C ALA A 228 -7.30 -4.96 -7.04
N GLY A 229 -6.19 -4.51 -7.60
CA GLY A 229 -5.81 -3.10 -7.59
C GLY A 229 -5.03 -2.71 -8.83
N ALA A 230 -4.14 -1.73 -8.69
CA ALA A 230 -3.29 -1.29 -9.77
C ALA A 230 -1.91 -0.88 -9.25
N ILE A 231 -0.93 -0.92 -10.15
CA ILE A 231 0.40 -0.34 -9.95
C ILE A 231 0.56 0.76 -10.99
N MET A 232 0.75 2.00 -10.53
CA MET A 232 1.18 3.11 -11.39
C MET A 232 2.70 3.08 -11.50
N VAL A 233 3.19 3.23 -12.74
CA VAL A 233 4.62 3.19 -13.07
C VAL A 233 5.05 4.56 -13.57
N PHE A 234 6.05 5.12 -12.92
CA PHE A 234 6.61 6.42 -13.23
C PHE A 234 8.09 6.31 -13.59
N SER A 235 8.58 7.24 -14.40
CA SER A 235 10.01 7.57 -14.39
C SER A 235 10.32 8.47 -13.18
N THR A 236 11.54 8.43 -12.66
CA THR A 236 11.97 9.36 -11.61
C THR A 236 11.94 10.79 -12.16
N PRO A 237 11.19 11.72 -11.55
CA PRO A 237 11.15 13.10 -12.03
C PRO A 237 12.52 13.80 -11.93
N ASP A 238 12.72 14.84 -12.73
CA ASP A 238 13.88 15.72 -12.55
C ASP A 238 13.74 16.45 -11.21
N GLU A 239 14.68 16.18 -10.31
CA GLU A 239 14.69 16.71 -8.95
C GLU A 239 15.44 18.04 -8.84
N ARG A 240 16.22 18.45 -9.84
CA ARG A 240 16.91 19.74 -9.84
C ARG A 240 15.99 20.94 -9.58
N PRO A 241 14.76 20.99 -10.13
CA PRO A 241 13.83 22.05 -9.77
C PRO A 241 13.20 21.88 -8.38
N LEU A 242 13.21 20.69 -7.78
CA LEU A 242 12.43 20.37 -6.58
C LEU A 242 13.25 20.52 -5.29
N ASN A 243 12.58 20.92 -4.21
CA ASN A 243 13.16 20.85 -2.87
C ASN A 243 13.06 19.42 -2.33
N CYS A 244 14.13 18.63 -2.46
CA CYS A 244 14.19 17.27 -1.94
C CYS A 244 14.79 17.24 -0.53
N TRP A 245 14.10 16.59 0.41
CA TRP A 245 14.57 16.37 1.77
C TRP A 245 14.67 14.87 2.07
N GLU A 246 15.80 14.41 2.59
CA GLU A 246 16.01 13.03 3.03
C GLU A 246 16.30 13.03 4.55
N PRO A 247 15.25 12.99 5.41
CA PRO A 247 15.44 12.93 6.85
C PRO A 247 16.26 11.71 7.27
N THR A 248 17.22 11.91 8.18
CA THR A 248 18.05 10.84 8.74
C THR A 248 18.07 10.88 10.27
N GLY A 249 18.42 9.76 10.91
CA GLY A 249 18.57 9.67 12.36
C GLY A 249 17.36 10.20 13.12
N ASP A 250 17.57 11.25 13.92
CA ASP A 250 16.55 11.87 14.76
C ASP A 250 15.43 12.54 13.96
N GLU A 251 15.74 13.14 12.81
CA GLU A 251 14.73 13.80 11.99
C GLU A 251 13.71 12.79 11.48
N TRP A 252 14.20 11.63 11.00
CA TRP A 252 13.35 10.54 10.55
C TRP A 252 12.49 9.98 11.70
N ARG A 253 13.09 9.78 12.88
CA ARG A 253 12.37 9.27 14.06
C ARG A 253 11.24 10.20 14.50
N ARG A 254 11.47 11.52 14.51
CA ARG A 254 10.45 12.52 14.88
C ARG A 254 9.35 12.63 13.83
N LEU A 255 9.72 12.63 12.54
CA LEU A 255 8.77 12.71 11.44
C LEU A 255 7.78 11.53 11.46
N THR A 256 8.32 10.31 11.53
CA THR A 256 7.51 9.09 11.56
C THR A 256 6.68 9.00 12.85
N ALA A 257 7.25 9.32 14.01
CA ALA A 257 6.50 9.35 15.27
C ALA A 257 5.32 10.34 15.22
N ARG A 258 5.53 11.53 14.66
CA ARG A 258 4.50 12.57 14.51
C ARG A 258 3.35 12.08 13.66
N TRP A 259 3.63 11.52 12.48
CA TRP A 259 2.59 11.13 11.53
C TRP A 259 1.89 9.83 11.88
N LEU A 260 2.54 8.96 12.64
CA LEU A 260 1.94 7.73 13.15
C LEU A 260 1.22 7.92 14.49
N GLY A 261 1.17 9.15 15.00
CA GLY A 261 0.44 9.51 16.22
C GLY A 261 1.04 8.90 17.49
N LEU A 262 2.35 8.63 17.51
CA LEU A 262 3.02 8.12 18.70
C LEU A 262 3.05 9.20 19.78
N SER A 263 2.66 8.84 21.00
CA SER A 263 2.58 9.77 22.13
C SER A 263 3.97 9.91 22.77
N LEU A 264 4.88 10.57 22.05
CA LEU A 264 6.26 10.82 22.46
C LEU A 264 6.47 12.33 22.68
N SER A 265 7.29 12.71 23.66
CA SER A 265 7.73 14.10 23.82
C SER A 265 8.70 14.51 22.69
N ASP A 266 8.74 15.80 22.33
CA ASP A 266 9.63 16.39 21.30
C ASP A 266 9.44 15.85 19.86
N THR A 267 8.20 15.86 19.36
CA THR A 267 7.90 15.54 17.94
C THR A 267 7.96 16.76 17.01
N ASP A 268 8.66 17.83 17.39
CA ASP A 268 8.78 19.02 16.55
C ASP A 268 9.49 18.68 15.25
N LEU A 269 8.85 19.06 14.14
CA LEU A 269 9.34 18.79 12.80
C LEU A 269 10.42 19.80 12.41
N SER A 270 11.46 19.31 11.73
CA SER A 270 12.49 20.14 11.10
C SER A 270 11.86 21.15 10.14
N PRO A 271 12.34 22.41 10.06
CA PRO A 271 11.83 23.39 9.10
C PRO A 271 11.81 22.89 7.65
N ALA A 272 12.76 22.02 7.30
CA ALA A 272 12.86 21.38 5.99
C ALA A 272 11.59 20.60 5.58
N TYR A 273 10.82 20.10 6.56
CA TYR A 273 9.54 19.44 6.29
C TYR A 273 8.54 20.36 5.57
N TYR A 274 8.48 21.64 5.95
CA TYR A 274 7.49 22.58 5.43
C TYR A 274 7.85 23.13 4.05
N GLU A 275 9.11 23.00 3.64
CA GLU A 275 9.63 23.51 2.35
C GLU A 275 9.84 22.39 1.32
N ALA A 276 9.70 21.13 1.72
CA ALA A 276 9.94 19.98 0.86
C ALA A 276 8.86 19.86 -0.23
N ASP A 277 9.30 19.63 -1.47
CA ASP A 277 8.47 19.14 -2.56
C ASP A 277 8.41 17.60 -2.55
N VAL A 278 9.52 16.98 -2.19
CA VAL A 278 9.71 15.52 -2.12
C VAL A 278 10.43 15.16 -0.83
N ILE A 279 9.86 14.21 -0.08
CA ILE A 279 10.49 13.62 1.10
C ILE A 279 10.92 12.19 0.76
N LYS A 280 12.19 11.85 0.99
CA LYS A 280 12.75 10.52 0.74
C LYS A 280 13.19 9.89 2.03
N GLY A 281 12.96 8.60 2.20
CA GLY A 281 13.45 7.93 3.40
C GLY A 281 13.11 6.45 3.42
N ALA A 282 13.67 5.76 4.40
CA ALA A 282 13.30 4.38 4.68
C ALA A 282 11.84 4.32 5.17
N MET A 283 11.10 3.31 4.73
CA MET A 283 9.83 2.92 5.34
C MET A 283 10.10 2.40 6.76
N SER A 284 9.18 2.58 7.70
CA SER A 284 9.38 2.00 9.03
C SER A 284 9.14 0.48 9.02
N ALA A 285 9.93 -0.23 9.84
CA ALA A 285 9.67 -1.62 10.17
C ALA A 285 8.86 -1.71 11.47
N ASP A 286 8.10 -2.80 11.65
CA ASP A 286 7.47 -3.16 12.92
C ASP A 286 6.45 -2.14 13.48
N GLN A 287 5.68 -1.44 12.63
CA GLN A 287 4.70 -0.42 13.10
C GLN A 287 3.75 -0.91 14.20
N SER A 288 3.24 -2.14 14.07
CA SER A 288 2.32 -2.73 15.05
C SER A 288 2.93 -2.91 16.45
N LYS A 289 4.23 -3.25 16.54
CA LYS A 289 4.96 -3.28 17.83
C LYS A 289 5.20 -1.86 18.34
N GLY A 290 5.57 -0.94 17.44
CA GLY A 290 5.85 0.46 17.79
C GLY A 290 4.68 1.17 18.46
N GLN A 291 3.47 1.05 17.92
CA GLN A 291 2.27 1.64 18.52
C GLN A 291 1.89 0.98 19.85
N ARG A 292 1.92 -0.36 19.94
CA ARG A 292 1.58 -1.08 21.19
C ARG A 292 2.53 -0.73 22.33
N GLN A 293 3.81 -0.55 22.03
CA GLN A 293 4.85 -0.25 23.02
C GLN A 293 5.11 1.25 23.18
N ASN A 294 4.40 2.09 22.40
CA ASN A 294 4.62 3.54 22.30
C ASN A 294 6.11 3.91 22.22
N ARG A 295 6.84 3.29 21.29
CA ARG A 295 8.30 3.47 21.11
C ARG A 295 8.63 4.00 19.72
N PHE A 296 9.78 4.66 19.58
CA PHE A 296 10.31 5.03 18.27
C PHE A 296 10.46 3.79 17.38
N LEU A 297 10.12 3.96 16.11
CA LEU A 297 10.26 2.94 15.10
C LEU A 297 11.71 2.85 14.61
N THR A 298 12.01 1.73 13.95
CA THR A 298 13.27 1.51 13.28
C THR A 298 13.09 1.67 11.77
N PRO A 299 14.03 2.33 11.08
CA PRO A 299 14.01 2.39 9.62
C PRO A 299 14.21 0.98 9.05
N GLY A 300 13.38 0.62 8.07
CA GLY A 300 13.52 -0.60 7.28
C GLY A 300 14.52 -0.44 6.13
N ASN A 301 14.61 -1.47 5.30
CA ASN A 301 15.56 -1.51 4.18
C ASN A 301 15.00 -0.93 2.88
N ILE A 302 13.68 -0.78 2.79
CA ILE A 302 13.00 -0.28 1.59
C ILE A 302 12.88 1.24 1.70
N LYS A 303 13.31 1.94 0.64
CA LYS A 303 13.14 3.39 0.53
C LYS A 303 11.84 3.73 -0.18
N GLN A 304 11.18 4.77 0.31
CA GLN A 304 10.03 5.38 -0.33
C GLN A 304 10.30 6.86 -0.62
N GLN A 305 9.55 7.40 -1.58
CA GLN A 305 9.52 8.82 -1.90
C GLN A 305 8.09 9.32 -1.84
N ALA A 306 7.86 10.34 -1.01
CA ALA A 306 6.58 11.03 -0.87
C ALA A 306 6.64 12.38 -1.58
N PHE A 307 5.78 12.58 -2.57
CA PHE A 307 5.58 13.86 -3.23
C PHE A 307 4.50 14.63 -2.46
N VAL A 308 4.92 15.66 -1.70
CA VAL A 308 4.11 16.27 -0.63
C VAL A 308 3.64 17.69 -0.96
N SER A 309 4.17 18.31 -2.02
CA SER A 309 3.71 19.61 -2.51
C SER A 309 2.96 19.49 -3.84
N TYR A 310 2.24 20.54 -4.22
CA TYR A 310 1.62 20.64 -5.55
C TYR A 310 2.66 20.45 -6.66
N ARG A 311 3.82 21.09 -6.52
CA ARG A 311 4.92 21.03 -7.50
C ARG A 311 5.52 19.63 -7.59
N GLY A 312 5.72 18.97 -6.46
CA GLY A 312 6.15 17.56 -6.42
C GLY A 312 5.15 16.65 -7.12
N CYS A 313 3.87 16.76 -6.79
CA CYS A 313 2.80 15.96 -7.40
C CYS A 313 2.69 16.21 -8.91
N GLU A 314 2.80 17.47 -9.35
CA GLU A 314 2.80 17.83 -10.77
C GLU A 314 4.00 17.21 -11.50
N SER A 315 5.19 17.28 -10.90
CA SER A 315 6.40 16.67 -11.46
C SER A 315 6.25 15.16 -11.63
N LEU A 316 5.76 14.47 -10.59
CA LEU A 316 5.47 13.04 -10.66
C LEU A 316 4.41 12.71 -11.72
N ARG A 317 3.35 13.51 -11.82
CA ARG A 317 2.26 13.29 -12.78
C ARG A 317 2.77 13.21 -14.21
N ARG A 318 3.71 14.09 -14.58
CA ARG A 318 4.32 14.16 -15.91
C ARG A 318 5.12 12.90 -16.24
N GLU A 319 5.57 12.20 -15.21
CA GLU A 319 6.35 10.98 -15.36
C GLU A 319 5.52 9.69 -15.36
N LEU A 320 4.19 9.75 -15.30
CA LEU A 320 3.35 8.56 -15.42
C LEU A 320 3.53 7.90 -16.80
N LYS A 321 4.08 6.69 -16.84
CA LYS A 321 4.35 5.95 -18.09
C LYS A 321 3.40 4.77 -18.29
N ALA A 322 3.00 4.09 -17.22
CA ALA A 322 2.12 2.94 -17.31
C ALA A 322 1.19 2.75 -16.10
N ILE A 323 0.12 1.99 -16.31
CA ILE A 323 -0.74 1.45 -15.26
C ILE A 323 -0.89 -0.06 -15.49
N ILE A 324 -0.49 -0.85 -14.50
CA ILE A 324 -0.65 -2.31 -14.49
C ILE A 324 -1.86 -2.61 -13.61
N PHE A 325 -2.93 -3.12 -14.21
CA PHE A 325 -4.14 -3.51 -13.49
C PHE A 325 -4.04 -4.98 -13.05
N ILE A 326 -4.29 -5.24 -11.78
CA ILE A 326 -4.22 -6.58 -11.20
C ILE A 326 -5.64 -7.10 -10.99
N GLU A 327 -5.94 -8.24 -11.59
CA GLU A 327 -7.21 -8.93 -11.47
C GLU A 327 -7.07 -10.11 -10.51
N SER A 328 -7.98 -10.22 -9.54
CA SER A 328 -8.05 -11.42 -8.69
C SER A 328 -8.55 -12.58 -9.52
N SER A 329 -7.90 -13.74 -9.38
CA SER A 329 -8.45 -15.00 -9.88
C SER A 329 -9.80 -15.24 -9.19
N LYS A 330 -10.81 -15.65 -9.97
CA LYS A 330 -12.13 -16.02 -9.45
C LYS A 330 -12.09 -17.33 -8.70
#